data_AF-A0A109UW46-F1
#
_entry.id   AF-A0A109UW46-F1
#
_cell.length_a   1.000
_cell.length_b   1.000
_cell.length_c   1.000
_cell.angle_alpha   90.00
_cell.angle_beta   90.00
_cell.angle_gamma   90.00
#
_symmetry.space_group_name_H-M   'P 1'
#
loop_
_entity.id
_entity.type
_entity.pdbx_description
1 polymer ?
#
loop_
_entity_poly.entity_id
_entity_poly.type
_entity_poly.pdbx_seq_one_letter_code
_entity_poly.pdbx_strand_id
1 'polypeptide(L)'
;MSSNNGAKGNGTFFDEDTPLRTKNVSVYTPLIYVSILIISLIVFANKYRKKKLEERSQLPSIFDEHNARDLYFELKELSETEKVHEKVMKAALLNRGAEAIRRTIKLKEFSPQMEILYKNGSVSEEYWQRYQNEMKLVDHEFKQCLQESENLQPGWPQLFVTVAKEICFNQALQKRYDFILTKRDNIIKQWELKLDDNGKLLD
;
A
#
# COMPACT_ATOMS: atom_id res chain seq x y z
N MET A 1 -99.07 6.56 30.99
CA MET A 1 -98.24 6.35 29.79
C MET A 1 -97.57 7.68 29.49
N SER A 2 -96.35 7.91 30.01
CA SER A 2 -95.05 7.57 29.37
C SER A 2 -94.81 8.41 28.12
N SER A 3 -93.71 9.14 27.96
CA SER A 3 -92.57 9.48 28.81
C SER A 3 -91.92 10.70 28.16
N ASN A 4 -91.48 11.67 28.95
CA ASN A 4 -90.47 12.64 28.57
C ASN A 4 -89.21 11.90 28.08
N ASN A 5 -88.51 12.44 27.09
CA ASN A 5 -87.07 12.26 26.95
C ASN A 5 -86.49 13.45 26.20
N GLY A 6 -85.90 14.36 26.97
CA GLY A 6 -85.07 15.43 26.46
C GLY A 6 -83.69 14.89 26.07
N ALA A 7 -83.19 15.35 24.93
CA ALA A 7 -81.78 15.30 24.61
C ALA A 7 -81.24 16.73 24.64
N LYS A 8 -80.85 17.19 25.84
CA LYS A 8 -79.92 18.32 25.97
C LYS A 8 -78.55 17.79 25.56
N GLY A 9 -78.10 18.15 24.36
CA GLY A 9 -76.69 17.97 23.99
C GLY A 9 -75.84 18.86 24.90
N ASN A 10 -74.93 18.23 25.64
CA ASN A 10 -73.99 18.91 26.53
C ASN A 10 -73.08 19.85 25.72
N GLY A 11 -73.34 21.15 25.79
CA GLY A 11 -72.37 22.17 25.42
C GLY A 11 -71.32 22.28 26.53
N THR A 12 -70.22 21.57 26.40
CA THR A 12 -69.02 21.82 27.20
C THR A 12 -68.30 23.02 26.61
N PHE A 13 -68.54 24.16 27.25
CA PHE A 13 -67.73 25.36 27.27
C PHE A 13 -66.24 25.01 27.36
N PHE A 14 -65.46 25.39 26.34
CA PHE A 14 -64.06 25.83 26.37
C PHE A 14 -63.62 26.13 24.91
N ASP A 15 -64.23 27.14 24.28
CA ASP A 15 -63.59 27.82 23.14
C ASP A 15 -62.60 28.84 23.71
N GLU A 16 -61.46 28.33 24.19
CA GLU A 16 -60.26 29.14 24.26
C GLU A 16 -59.61 29.08 22.89
N ASP A 17 -60.13 29.90 21.95
CA ASP A 17 -59.45 30.24 20.69
C ASP A 17 -58.16 30.99 21.04
N THR A 18 -57.17 30.27 21.58
CA THR A 18 -55.79 30.74 21.51
C THR A 18 -55.46 30.75 20.02
N PRO A 19 -55.19 31.91 19.40
CA PRO A 19 -54.80 31.92 18.00
C PRO A 19 -53.55 31.07 17.93
N LEU A 20 -53.62 29.94 17.21
CA LEU A 20 -52.47 29.13 16.89
C LEU A 20 -51.51 30.08 16.20
N ARG A 21 -50.53 30.59 16.97
CA ARG A 21 -49.51 31.49 16.48
C ARG A 21 -48.66 30.67 15.55
N THR A 22 -49.08 30.60 14.29
CA THR A 22 -48.35 30.06 13.16
C THR A 22 -47.11 30.92 13.05
N LYS A 23 -46.06 30.50 13.76
CA LYS A 23 -44.74 31.07 13.62
C LYS A 23 -44.35 30.81 12.18
N ASN A 24 -44.34 31.85 11.34
CA ASN A 24 -43.84 31.77 9.98
C ASN A 24 -42.39 31.31 10.05
N VAL A 25 -42.17 30.01 9.92
CA VAL A 25 -40.83 29.44 9.90
C VAL A 25 -40.27 29.83 8.55
N SER A 26 -39.33 30.75 8.57
CA SER A 26 -38.67 31.21 7.35
C SER A 26 -38.03 30.02 6.63
N VAL A 27 -38.26 29.91 5.31
CA VAL A 27 -37.69 28.86 4.43
C VAL A 27 -36.16 28.80 4.50
N TYR A 28 -35.53 29.89 4.90
CA TYR A 28 -34.08 29.96 5.14
C TYR A 28 -33.63 29.09 6.33
N THR A 29 -34.47 28.90 7.34
CA THR A 29 -34.12 28.11 8.56
C THR A 29 -33.76 26.66 8.25
N PRO A 30 -34.60 25.87 7.53
CA PRO A 30 -34.23 24.50 7.16
C PRO A 30 -33.05 24.46 6.17
N LEU A 31 -32.93 25.43 5.27
CA LEU A 31 -31.79 25.50 4.35
C LEU A 31 -30.46 25.70 5.09
N ILE A 32 -30.41 26.66 6.02
CA ILE A 32 -29.23 26.93 6.85
C ILE A 32 -28.86 25.70 7.68
N TYR A 33 -29.84 25.01 8.27
CA TYR A 33 -29.61 23.78 9.04
C TYR A 33 -28.93 22.70 8.19
N VAL A 34 -29.45 22.46 6.98
CA VAL A 34 -28.86 21.49 6.04
C VAL A 34 -27.46 21.92 5.60
N SER A 35 -27.26 23.21 5.31
CA SER A 35 -25.93 23.73 4.94
C SER A 35 -24.90 23.51 6.05
N ILE A 36 -25.24 23.79 7.31
CA ILE A 36 -24.34 23.57 8.45
C ILE A 36 -24.03 22.07 8.60
N LEU A 37 -25.04 21.20 8.47
CA LEU A 37 -24.81 19.75 8.51
C LEU A 37 -23.86 19.28 7.41
N ILE A 38 -24.07 19.71 6.16
CA ILE A 38 -23.20 19.34 5.02
C ILE A 38 -21.77 19.83 5.27
N ILE A 39 -21.59 21.08 5.69
CA ILE A 39 -20.26 21.63 5.97
C ILE A 39 -19.58 20.85 7.10
N SER A 40 -20.30 20.57 8.19
CA SER A 40 -19.77 19.80 9.31
C SER A 40 -19.37 18.37 8.91
N LEU A 41 -20.17 17.71 8.07
CA LEU A 41 -19.90 16.38 7.55
C LEU A 41 -18.67 16.36 6.63
N ILE A 42 -18.54 17.35 5.74
CA ILE A 42 -17.37 17.48 4.85
C ILE A 42 -16.10 17.70 5.68
N VAL A 43 -16.13 18.61 6.65
CA VAL A 43 -14.98 18.88 7.53
C VAL A 43 -14.58 17.62 8.31
N PHE A 44 -15.56 16.92 8.90
CA PHE A 44 -15.32 15.67 9.63
C PHE A 44 -14.76 14.58 8.73
N ALA A 45 -15.37 14.35 7.56
CA ALA A 45 -14.91 13.35 6.60
C ALA A 45 -13.48 13.62 6.13
N ASN A 46 -13.13 14.88 5.86
CA ASN A 46 -11.77 15.26 5.47
C ASN A 46 -10.77 15.01 6.61
N LYS A 47 -11.09 15.43 7.84
CA LYS A 47 -10.21 15.21 9.00
C LYS A 47 -10.02 13.72 9.29
N TYR A 48 -11.09 12.93 9.26
CA TYR A 48 -11.05 11.49 9.48
C TYR A 48 -10.23 10.77 8.39
N ARG A 49 -10.44 11.13 7.11
CA ARG A 49 -9.67 10.56 5.99
C ARG A 49 -8.19 10.90 6.08
N LYS A 50 -7.84 12.14 6.46
CA LYS A 50 -6.45 12.56 6.67
C LYS A 50 -5.78 11.74 7.78
N LYS A 51 -6.42 11.63 8.95
CA LYS A 51 -5.89 10.83 10.06
C LYS A 51 -5.70 9.36 9.66
N LYS A 52 -6.68 8.77 8.98
CA LYS A 52 -6.58 7.37 8.50
C LYS A 52 -5.49 7.18 7.44
N LEU A 53 -5.20 8.20 6.64
CA LEU A 53 -4.10 8.18 5.68
C LEU A 53 -2.74 8.27 6.38
N GLU A 54 -2.61 9.13 7.40
CA GLU A 54 -1.40 9.26 8.21
C GLU A 54 -1.09 7.96 8.96
N GLU A 55 -2.10 7.32 9.57
CA GLU A 55 -1.97 6.01 10.21
C GLU A 55 -1.47 4.95 9.22
N ARG A 56 -1.98 4.97 7.98
CA ARG A 56 -1.55 4.04 6.92
C ARG A 56 -0.16 4.34 6.39
N SER A 57 0.25 5.62 6.34
CA SER A 57 1.58 6.01 5.85
C SER A 57 2.69 5.74 6.86
N GLN A 58 2.35 5.64 8.15
CA GLN A 58 3.29 5.30 9.22
C GLN A 58 3.58 3.80 9.32
N LEU A 59 2.85 2.96 8.58
CA LEU A 59 3.10 1.53 8.57
C LEU A 59 4.51 1.26 7.99
N PRO A 60 5.34 0.46 8.67
CA PRO A 60 6.69 0.19 8.19
C PRO A 60 6.66 -0.56 6.85
N SER A 61 7.74 -0.52 6.06
CA SER A 61 7.84 -1.29 4.80
C SER A 61 8.05 -2.77 5.07
N ILE A 62 7.42 -3.68 4.30
CA ILE A 62 7.62 -5.15 4.45
C ILE A 62 9.04 -5.55 4.04
N PHE A 63 9.63 -4.80 3.10
CA PHE A 63 11.00 -5.00 2.67
C PHE A 63 11.96 -4.13 3.48
N ASP A 64 13.18 -4.63 3.65
CA ASP A 64 14.31 -3.85 4.15
C ASP A 64 14.66 -2.71 3.19
N GLU A 65 15.58 -1.84 3.64
CA GLU A 65 16.07 -0.68 2.90
C GLU A 65 16.45 -1.01 1.45
N HIS A 66 16.19 -0.04 0.56
CA HIS A 66 16.28 -0.27 -0.87
C HIS A 66 17.60 0.22 -1.44
N ASN A 67 18.68 -0.46 -1.10
CA ASN A 67 20.06 -0.09 -1.47
C ASN A 67 20.23 0.22 -2.97
N ALA A 68 19.60 -0.56 -3.86
CA ALA A 68 19.71 -0.33 -5.31
C ALA A 68 19.05 0.97 -5.78
N ARG A 69 17.95 1.39 -5.13
CA ARG A 69 17.29 2.66 -5.40
C ARG A 69 18.07 3.81 -4.79
N ASP A 70 18.51 3.65 -3.54
CA ASP A 70 19.19 4.70 -2.81
C ASP A 70 20.53 5.02 -3.50
N LEU A 71 21.30 3.99 -3.89
CA LEU A 71 22.51 4.13 -4.71
C LEU A 71 22.23 4.84 -6.06
N TYR A 72 21.10 4.55 -6.71
CA TYR A 72 20.75 5.21 -7.97
C TYR A 72 20.49 6.71 -7.76
N PHE A 73 19.78 7.08 -6.69
CA PHE A 73 19.52 8.49 -6.39
C PHE A 73 20.78 9.22 -5.92
N GLU A 74 21.63 8.59 -5.12
CA GLU A 74 22.96 9.12 -4.78
C GLU A 74 23.79 9.38 -6.03
N LEU A 75 23.82 8.43 -6.98
CA LEU A 75 24.50 8.63 -8.26
C LEU A 75 23.86 9.73 -9.10
N LYS A 76 22.53 9.90 -9.01
CA LYS A 76 21.80 10.95 -9.72
C LYS A 76 22.13 12.33 -9.15
N GLU A 77 22.13 12.49 -7.83
CA GLU A 77 22.56 13.71 -7.14
C GLU A 77 24.03 14.03 -7.47
N LEU A 78 24.90 13.01 -7.45
CA LEU A 78 26.30 13.18 -7.84
C LEU A 78 26.45 13.63 -9.29
N SER A 79 25.60 13.16 -10.20
CA SER A 79 25.64 13.53 -11.62
C SER A 79 25.31 15.01 -11.89
N GLU A 80 24.68 15.70 -10.93
CA GLU A 80 24.42 17.13 -11.01
C GLU A 80 25.67 17.96 -10.68
N THR A 81 26.55 17.43 -9.83
CA THR A 81 27.78 18.11 -9.36
C THR A 81 29.02 17.67 -10.13
N GLU A 82 29.10 16.39 -10.50
CA GLU A 82 30.24 15.75 -11.14
C GLU A 82 29.87 15.08 -12.46
N LYS A 83 30.85 14.90 -13.35
CA LYS A 83 30.64 14.19 -14.62
C LYS A 83 30.57 12.68 -14.41
N VAL A 84 29.40 12.17 -14.07
CA VAL A 84 29.11 10.72 -14.05
C VAL A 84 28.91 10.23 -15.49
N HIS A 85 29.54 9.11 -15.83
CA HIS A 85 29.41 8.53 -17.17
C HIS A 85 28.02 7.90 -17.38
N GLU A 86 27.39 8.15 -18.53
CA GLU A 86 26.03 7.71 -18.86
C GLU A 86 25.82 6.18 -18.69
N LYS A 87 26.81 5.36 -19.07
CA LYS A 87 26.75 3.89 -18.87
C LYS A 87 26.64 3.49 -17.40
N VAL A 88 27.24 4.24 -16.48
CA VAL A 88 27.13 3.96 -15.03
C VAL A 88 25.71 4.22 -14.57
N MET A 89 25.10 5.33 -15.02
CA MET A 89 23.71 5.67 -14.73
C MET A 89 22.74 4.61 -15.27
N LYS A 90 22.94 4.15 -16.51
CA LYS A 90 22.14 3.07 -17.11
C LYS A 90 22.29 1.74 -16.36
N ALA A 91 23.51 1.39 -15.94
CA ALA A 91 23.75 0.17 -15.15
C ALA A 91 23.10 0.25 -13.76
N ALA A 92 23.17 1.40 -13.10
CA ALA A 92 22.51 1.63 -11.82
C ALA A 92 20.99 1.51 -11.93
N LEU A 93 20.39 2.10 -12.99
CA LEU A 93 18.95 1.98 -13.24
C LEU A 93 18.55 0.52 -13.52
N LEU A 94 19.34 -0.25 -14.27
CA LEU A 94 19.10 -1.67 -14.50
C LEU A 94 19.13 -2.47 -13.19
N ASN A 95 20.06 -2.15 -12.27
CA ASN A 95 20.12 -2.81 -10.97
C ASN A 95 18.89 -2.46 -10.10
N ARG A 96 18.47 -1.20 -10.09
CA ARG A 96 17.22 -0.76 -9.44
C ARG A 96 16.00 -1.48 -10.01
N GLY A 97 15.89 -1.54 -11.34
CA GLY A 97 14.80 -2.24 -12.04
C GLY A 97 14.78 -3.74 -11.77
N ALA A 98 15.94 -4.40 -11.73
CA ALA A 98 16.05 -5.82 -11.40
C ALA A 98 15.57 -6.11 -9.96
N GLU A 99 15.93 -5.27 -8.99
CA GLU A 99 15.45 -5.39 -7.62
C GLU A 99 13.94 -5.10 -7.49
N ALA A 100 13.40 -4.13 -8.23
CA ALA A 100 11.96 -3.89 -8.29
C ALA A 100 11.21 -5.12 -8.83
N ILE A 101 11.66 -5.70 -9.95
CA ILE A 101 11.11 -6.94 -10.51
C ILE A 101 11.18 -8.09 -9.51
N ARG A 102 12.31 -8.25 -8.81
CA ARG A 102 12.49 -9.28 -7.76
C ARG A 102 11.43 -9.15 -6.67
N ARG A 103 11.19 -7.93 -6.18
CA ARG A 103 10.17 -7.64 -5.16
C ARG A 103 8.77 -7.90 -5.71
N THR A 104 8.46 -7.51 -6.95
CA THR A 104 7.17 -7.78 -7.60
C THR A 104 6.89 -9.28 -7.71
N ILE A 105 7.85 -10.07 -8.19
CA ILE A 105 7.69 -11.53 -8.32
C ILE A 105 7.44 -12.14 -6.94
N LYS A 106 8.24 -11.75 -5.93
CA LYS A 106 8.10 -12.25 -4.56
C LYS A 106 6.72 -11.95 -3.99
N LEU A 107 6.22 -10.71 -4.10
CA LEU A 107 4.88 -10.37 -3.60
C LEU A 107 3.79 -11.15 -4.35
N LYS A 108 3.86 -11.24 -5.68
CA LYS A 108 2.87 -11.97 -6.48
C LYS A 108 2.83 -13.45 -6.15
N GLU A 109 3.98 -14.07 -5.93
CA GLU A 109 4.09 -15.47 -5.51
C GLU A 109 3.46 -15.72 -4.13
N PHE A 110 3.57 -14.77 -3.21
CA PHE A 110 3.00 -14.85 -1.86
C PHE A 110 1.52 -14.44 -1.76
N SER A 111 0.94 -13.84 -2.81
CA SER A 111 -0.44 -13.34 -2.79
C SER A 111 -1.49 -14.38 -2.38
N PRO A 112 -1.54 -15.59 -2.97
CA PRO A 112 -2.57 -16.56 -2.59
C PRO A 112 -2.41 -17.06 -1.14
N GLN A 113 -1.19 -17.20 -0.65
CA GLN A 113 -0.91 -17.63 0.72
C GLN A 113 -1.33 -16.54 1.72
N MET A 114 -1.05 -15.26 1.41
CA MET A 114 -1.49 -14.15 2.25
C MET A 114 -3.01 -14.04 2.32
N GLU A 115 -3.72 -14.24 1.21
CA GLU A 115 -5.18 -14.23 1.19
C GLU A 115 -5.79 -15.33 2.07
N ILE A 116 -5.21 -16.54 2.03
CA ILE A 116 -5.66 -17.66 2.88
C ILE A 116 -5.42 -17.33 4.35
N LEU A 117 -4.22 -16.86 4.71
CA LEU A 117 -3.88 -16.52 6.09
C LEU A 117 -4.75 -15.38 6.66
N TYR A 118 -5.07 -14.39 5.81
CA TYR A 118 -5.96 -13.30 6.19
C TYR A 118 -7.41 -13.79 6.40
N LYS A 119 -7.96 -14.60 5.48
CA LYS A 119 -9.30 -15.20 5.64
C LYS A 119 -9.41 -16.10 6.87
N ASN A 120 -8.33 -16.80 7.22
CA ASN A 120 -8.26 -17.62 8.42
C ASN A 120 -8.10 -16.82 9.72
N GLY A 121 -7.95 -15.49 9.64
CA GLY A 121 -7.77 -14.63 10.81
C GLY A 121 -6.39 -14.75 11.48
N SER A 122 -5.41 -15.40 10.83
CA SER A 122 -4.05 -15.56 11.36
C SER A 122 -3.18 -14.31 11.17
N VAL A 123 -3.62 -13.39 10.31
CA VAL A 123 -2.92 -12.14 9.97
C VAL A 123 -3.81 -10.95 10.36
N SER A 124 -3.21 -9.94 10.99
CA SER A 124 -3.94 -8.73 11.37
C SER A 124 -4.36 -7.90 10.16
N GLU A 125 -5.46 -7.16 10.30
CA GLU A 125 -5.94 -6.23 9.26
C GLU A 125 -4.90 -5.16 8.92
N GLU A 126 -4.13 -4.71 9.91
CA GLU A 126 -3.04 -3.76 9.71
C GLU A 126 -1.95 -4.31 8.77
N TYR A 127 -1.52 -5.56 8.98
CA TYR A 127 -0.52 -6.20 8.13
C TYR A 127 -1.06 -6.46 6.72
N TRP A 128 -2.34 -6.84 6.62
CA TRP A 128 -2.99 -7.01 5.31
C TRP A 128 -3.02 -5.70 4.52
N GLN A 129 -3.40 -4.58 5.16
CA GLN A 129 -3.36 -3.26 4.54
C GLN A 129 -1.94 -2.85 4.14
N ARG A 130 -0.94 -3.13 4.99
CA ARG A 130 0.49 -2.91 4.70
C ARG A 130 0.93 -3.69 3.45
N TYR A 131 0.56 -4.97 3.35
CA TYR A 131 0.87 -5.81 2.18
C TYR A 131 0.25 -5.26 0.89
N GLN A 132 -1.02 -4.85 0.94
CA GLN A 132 -1.70 -4.21 -0.19
C GLN A 132 -1.05 -2.90 -0.60
N ASN A 133 -0.54 -2.12 0.37
CA ASN A 133 0.19 -0.89 0.10
C ASN A 133 1.54 -1.18 -0.57
N GLU A 134 2.30 -2.14 -0.05
CA GLU A 134 3.59 -2.55 -0.62
C GLU A 134 3.48 -3.04 -2.07
N MET A 135 2.43 -3.81 -2.39
CA MET A 135 2.19 -4.23 -3.79
C MET A 135 2.07 -3.01 -4.72
N LYS A 136 1.34 -1.98 -4.29
CA LYS A 136 1.18 -0.73 -5.06
C LYS A 136 2.45 0.09 -5.12
N LEU A 137 3.21 0.17 -4.02
CA LEU A 137 4.48 0.89 -3.96
C LEU A 137 5.52 0.27 -4.89
N VAL A 138 5.66 -1.05 -4.88
CA VAL A 138 6.59 -1.77 -5.77
C VAL A 138 6.16 -1.65 -7.24
N ASP A 139 4.87 -1.74 -7.54
CA ASP A 139 4.36 -1.52 -8.89
C ASP A 139 4.58 -0.06 -9.36
N HIS A 140 4.45 0.92 -8.45
CA HIS A 140 4.74 2.32 -8.74
C HIS A 140 6.23 2.55 -8.99
N GLU A 141 7.10 1.99 -8.15
CA GLU A 141 8.56 2.02 -8.29
C GLU A 141 9.01 1.45 -9.64
N PHE A 142 8.44 0.31 -10.04
CA PHE A 142 8.72 -0.27 -11.35
C PHE A 142 8.29 0.64 -12.51
N LYS A 143 7.13 1.28 -12.41
CA LYS A 143 6.67 2.27 -13.40
C LYS A 143 7.59 3.49 -13.47
N GLN A 144 8.08 3.98 -12.34
CA GLN A 144 9.07 5.06 -12.32
C GLN A 144 10.36 4.65 -13.03
N CYS A 145 10.85 3.41 -12.82
CA CYS A 145 12.03 2.91 -13.53
C CYS A 145 11.81 2.88 -15.05
N LEU A 146 10.60 2.54 -15.52
CA LEU A 146 10.27 2.57 -16.94
C LEU A 146 10.28 4.00 -17.50
N GLN A 147 9.66 4.94 -16.79
CA GLN A 147 9.67 6.35 -17.18
C GLN A 147 11.10 6.89 -17.25
N GLU A 148 11.92 6.55 -16.26
CA GLU A 148 13.31 6.97 -16.20
C GLU A 148 14.17 6.33 -17.29
N SER A 149 13.86 5.08 -17.68
CA SER A 149 14.53 4.43 -18.80
C SER A 149 14.24 5.13 -20.13
N GLU A 150 12.99 5.59 -20.34
CA GLU A 150 12.63 6.39 -21.52
C GLU A 150 13.35 7.76 -21.50
N ASN A 151 13.45 8.39 -20.33
CA ASN A 151 14.16 9.66 -20.15
C ASN A 151 15.66 9.54 -20.47
N LEU A 152 16.30 8.44 -20.07
CA LEU A 152 17.72 8.21 -20.35
C LEU A 152 17.98 7.81 -21.81
N GLN A 153 17.08 7.04 -22.42
CA GLN A 153 17.20 6.63 -23.81
C GLN A 153 15.80 6.36 -24.41
N PRO A 154 15.37 7.16 -25.39
CA PRO A 154 14.08 6.94 -26.05
C PRO A 154 13.96 5.54 -26.66
N GLY A 155 12.83 4.86 -26.42
CA GLY A 155 12.57 3.51 -26.93
C GLY A 155 13.28 2.38 -26.18
N TRP A 156 13.99 2.67 -25.09
CA TRP A 156 14.63 1.66 -24.24
C TRP A 156 13.68 0.84 -23.32
N PRO A 157 12.52 1.32 -22.84
CA PRO A 157 11.71 0.63 -21.82
C PRO A 157 11.34 -0.82 -22.16
N GLN A 158 11.03 -1.11 -23.42
CA GLN A 158 10.64 -2.47 -23.82
C GLN A 158 11.79 -3.48 -23.64
N LEU A 159 13.01 -3.08 -24.03
CA LEU A 159 14.19 -3.90 -23.85
C LEU A 159 14.63 -3.92 -22.37
N PHE A 160 14.49 -2.79 -21.68
CA PHE A 160 14.83 -2.63 -20.27
C PHE A 160 14.14 -3.68 -19.39
N VAL A 161 12.83 -3.92 -19.58
CA VAL A 161 12.08 -4.92 -18.79
C VAL A 161 12.66 -6.32 -18.96
N THR A 162 12.92 -6.72 -20.20
CA THR A 162 13.46 -8.05 -20.53
C THR A 162 14.83 -8.24 -19.89
N VAL A 163 15.73 -7.27 -20.09
CA VAL A 163 17.11 -7.34 -19.54
C VAL A 163 17.10 -7.29 -18.01
N ALA A 164 16.31 -6.41 -17.39
CA ALA A 164 16.21 -6.33 -15.93
C ALA A 164 15.68 -7.62 -15.31
N LYS A 165 14.74 -8.31 -15.98
CA LYS A 165 14.24 -9.62 -15.57
C LYS A 165 15.31 -10.70 -15.64
N GLU A 166 16.09 -10.74 -16.73
CA GLU A 166 17.22 -11.68 -16.89
C GLU A 166 18.31 -11.44 -15.83
N ILE A 167 18.66 -10.18 -15.58
CA ILE A 167 19.60 -9.78 -14.52
C ILE A 167 19.10 -10.26 -13.16
N CYS A 168 17.81 -10.03 -12.85
CA CYS A 168 17.20 -10.48 -11.60
C CYS A 168 17.37 -12.00 -11.40
N PHE A 169 17.08 -12.80 -12.42
CA PHE A 169 17.25 -14.26 -12.33
C PHE A 169 18.70 -14.69 -12.24
N ASN A 170 19.61 -14.04 -12.98
CA ASN A 170 21.04 -14.33 -12.90
C ASN A 170 21.59 -14.02 -11.50
N GLN A 171 21.28 -12.85 -10.94
CA GLN A 171 21.65 -12.47 -9.58
C GLN A 171 21.09 -13.46 -8.54
N ALA A 172 19.85 -13.92 -8.70
CA ALA A 172 19.26 -14.93 -7.81
C ALA A 172 20.00 -16.27 -7.90
N LEU A 173 20.38 -16.69 -9.11
CA LEU A 173 21.15 -17.91 -9.34
C LEU A 173 22.55 -17.83 -8.73
N GLN A 174 23.26 -16.71 -8.92
CA GLN A 174 24.58 -16.45 -8.33
C GLN A 174 24.52 -16.51 -6.80
N LYS A 175 23.58 -15.77 -6.18
CA LYS A 175 23.38 -15.80 -4.73
C LYS A 175 23.12 -17.22 -4.21
N ARG A 176 22.37 -18.04 -4.97
CA ARG A 176 22.11 -19.44 -4.61
C ARG A 176 23.36 -20.30 -4.73
N TYR A 177 24.17 -20.10 -5.77
CA TYR A 177 25.42 -20.81 -5.98
C TYR A 177 26.42 -20.51 -4.84
N ASP A 178 26.63 -19.23 -4.53
CA ASP A 178 27.53 -18.80 -3.44
C ASP A 178 27.08 -19.33 -2.08
N PHE A 179 25.76 -19.37 -1.86
CA PHE A 179 25.17 -19.97 -0.67
C PHE A 179 25.49 -21.47 -0.56
N ILE A 180 25.44 -22.22 -1.67
CA ILE A 180 25.75 -23.66 -1.67
C ILE A 180 27.22 -23.89 -1.32
N LEU A 181 28.14 -23.09 -1.89
CA LEU A 181 29.57 -23.17 -1.57
C LEU A 181 29.83 -22.86 -0.09
N THR A 182 29.27 -21.78 0.42
CA THR A 182 29.41 -21.39 1.83
C THR A 182 28.81 -22.46 2.76
N LYS A 183 27.65 -23.01 2.39
CA LYS A 183 26.97 -24.04 3.17
C LYS A 183 27.79 -25.34 3.21
N ARG A 184 28.42 -25.73 2.09
CA ARG A 184 29.35 -26.88 2.05
C ARG A 184 30.44 -26.71 3.12
N ASP A 185 31.10 -25.56 3.13
CA ASP A 185 32.20 -25.30 4.06
C ASP A 185 31.73 -25.30 5.53
N ASN A 186 30.55 -24.76 5.78
CA ASN A 186 29.94 -24.80 7.11
C ASN A 186 29.61 -26.22 7.57
N ILE A 187 29.11 -27.08 6.67
CA ILE A 187 28.80 -28.49 7.00
C ILE A 187 30.08 -29.27 7.31
N ILE A 188 31.13 -29.09 6.52
CA ILE A 188 32.42 -29.75 6.74
C ILE A 188 32.95 -29.41 8.14
N LYS A 189 32.88 -28.13 8.51
CA LYS A 189 33.28 -27.66 9.85
C LYS A 189 32.37 -28.19 10.95
N GLN A 190 31.06 -28.13 10.75
CA GLN A 190 30.07 -28.51 11.77
C GLN A 190 30.12 -30.01 12.08
N TRP A 191 30.40 -30.84 11.09
CA TRP A 191 30.45 -32.30 11.23
C TRP A 191 31.88 -32.84 11.28
N GLU A 192 32.89 -31.96 11.38
CA GLU A 192 34.31 -32.30 11.44
C GLU A 192 34.75 -33.30 10.36
N LEU A 193 34.17 -33.18 9.16
CA LEU A 193 34.40 -34.12 8.06
C LEU A 193 35.82 -33.95 7.55
N LYS A 194 36.58 -35.05 7.54
CA LYS A 194 37.88 -35.11 6.89
C LYS A 194 37.68 -35.57 5.46
N LEU A 195 37.76 -34.63 4.52
CA LEU A 195 37.63 -34.90 3.10
C LEU A 195 39.02 -34.92 2.46
N ASP A 196 39.27 -35.90 1.60
CA ASP A 196 40.39 -35.93 0.66
C ASP A 196 40.20 -34.87 -0.45
N ASP A 197 41.25 -34.53 -1.18
CA ASP A 197 41.22 -33.56 -2.30
C ASP A 197 40.23 -33.98 -3.41
N ASN A 198 39.91 -35.28 -3.49
CA ASN A 198 38.91 -35.84 -4.38
C ASN A 198 37.46 -35.75 -3.86
N GLY A 199 37.25 -35.16 -2.67
CA GLY A 199 35.94 -35.03 -2.03
C GLY A 199 35.40 -36.32 -1.39
N LYS A 200 36.26 -37.33 -1.17
CA LYS A 200 35.88 -38.55 -0.44
C LYS A 200 36.12 -38.38 1.06
N LEU A 201 35.25 -38.97 1.87
CA LEU A 201 35.45 -39.04 3.32
C LEU A 201 36.64 -39.95 3.62
N LEU A 202 37.51 -39.50 4.52
CA LEU A 202 38.56 -40.31 5.11
C LEU A 202 37.93 -41.07 6.29
N ASP A 203 37.98 -42.40 6.24
CA ASP A 203 37.53 -43.29 7.32
C ASP A 203 38.33 -43.07 8.62
#